data_AF-A0A061P2B2-F1
#
_entry.id   AF-A0A061P2B2-F1
#
_cell.length_a   1.000
_cell.length_b   1.000
_cell.length_c   1.000
_cell.angle_alpha   90.00
_cell.angle_beta   90.00
_cell.angle_gamma   90.00
#
_symmetry.space_group_name_H-M   'P 1'
#
loop_
_entity.id
_entity.type
_entity.pdbx_description
1 polymer ?
#
loop_
_entity_poly.entity_id
_entity_poly.type
_entity_poly.pdbx_seq_one_letter_code
_entity_poly.pdbx_strand_id
1 'polypeptide(L)' 'MPDRIVLLPGNVTIFVELKAPGKKPSKLQEATHRRIRNLGHEVLVIDSKEGVDQFIKERCDEHDD' A
#
# COMPACT_ATOMS: atom_id res chain seq x y z
N MET A 1 -3.05 6.43 10.25
CA MET A 1 -2.65 5.05 9.88
C MET A 1 -3.27 4.78 8.52
N PRO A 2 -2.54 4.20 7.55
CA PRO A 2 -3.10 3.80 6.26
C PRO A 2 -4.22 2.75 6.44
N ASP A 3 -5.14 2.67 5.50
CA ASP A 3 -6.37 1.86 5.61
C ASP A 3 -6.12 0.36 5.75
N ARG A 4 -5.03 -0.14 5.15
CA ARG A 4 -4.66 -1.55 5.14
C ARG A 4 -3.19 -1.74 5.49
N ILE A 5 -2.92 -2.87 6.13
CA ILE A 5 -1.58 -3.44 6.32
C ILE A 5 -1.60 -4.80 5.62
N VAL A 6 -0.75 -4.96 4.61
CA VAL A 6 -0.60 -6.19 3.84
C VAL A 6 0.65 -6.91 4.30
N LEU A 7 0.49 -8.16 4.74
CA LEU A 7 1.58 -9.03 5.18
C LEU A 7 1.77 -10.10 4.10
N LEU A 8 2.99 -10.20 3.58
CA LEU A 8 3.36 -11.14 2.53
C LEU A 8 4.45 -12.10 3.03
N PRO A 9 4.65 -13.25 2.36
CA PRO A 9 5.81 -14.12 2.60
C PRO A 9 7.14 -13.34 2.57
N GLY A 10 8.16 -13.89 3.22
CA GLY A 10 9.46 -13.22 3.33
C GLY A 10 9.48 -12.05 4.32
N ASN A 11 8.52 -11.99 5.26
CA ASN A 11 8.39 -10.92 6.26
C ASN A 11 8.21 -9.52 5.65
N VAL A 12 7.60 -9.45 4.46
CA VAL A 12 7.34 -8.19 3.77
C VAL A 12 6.05 -7.59 4.31
N THR A 13 6.12 -6.33 4.75
CA THR A 13 4.97 -5.54 5.24
C THR A 13 4.80 -4.30 4.38
N ILE A 14 3.62 -4.16 3.78
CA ILE A 14 3.25 -3.02 2.92
C ILE A 14 2.03 -2.33 3.51
N PHE A 15 2.10 -1.02 3.68
CA PHE A 15 0.94 -0.23 4.08
C PHE A 15 0.24 0.33 2.84
N VAL A 16 -1.09 0.22 2.77
CA VAL A 16 -1.87 0.69 1.61
C VAL A 16 -2.96 1.65 2.09
N GLU A 17 -2.96 2.85 1.52
CA GLU A 17 -4.02 3.84 1.63
C GLU A 17 -4.92 3.73 0.38
N LEU A 18 -6.23 3.56 0.58
CA LEU A 18 -7.21 3.44 -0.49
C LEU A 18 -7.97 4.75 -0.65
N LYS A 19 -8.10 5.23 -1.89
CA LYS A 19 -8.83 6.46 -2.21
C LYS A 19 -9.95 6.18 -3.20
N ALA A 20 -10.96 7.06 -3.21
CA ALA A 20 -11.87 7.12 -4.35
C ALA A 20 -11.10 7.62 -5.60
N PRO A 21 -11.52 7.25 -6.83
CA PRO A 21 -10.83 7.62 -8.05
C PRO A 21 -10.47 9.11 -8.13
N GLY A 22 -9.19 9.40 -8.41
CA GLY A 22 -8.64 10.74 -8.54
C GLY A 22 -8.47 11.51 -7.22
N LYS A 23 -8.80 10.91 -6.06
CA LYS A 23 -8.59 11.54 -4.75
C LYS A 23 -7.17 11.29 -4.25
N LYS A 24 -6.61 12.32 -3.63
CA LYS A 24 -5.30 12.26 -3.00
C LYS A 24 -5.43 12.13 -1.47
N PRO A 25 -4.39 11.63 -0.78
CA PRO A 25 -4.35 11.67 0.68
C PRO A 25 -4.41 13.11 1.19
N SER A 26 -4.98 13.30 2.38
CA SER A 26 -4.92 14.59 3.08
C SER A 26 -3.50 14.88 3.58
N LYS A 27 -3.19 16.15 3.90
CA LYS A 27 -1.88 16.55 4.46
C LYS A 27 -1.48 15.74 5.70
N LEU A 28 -2.46 15.36 6.54
CA LEU A 28 -2.23 14.53 7.73
C LEU A 28 -1.87 13.09 7.37
N GLN A 29 -2.55 12.52 6.37
CA GLN A 29 -2.23 11.20 5.85
C GLN A 29 -0.84 11.19 5.21
N GLU A 30 -0.51 12.19 4.40
CA GLU A 30 0.84 12.33 3.84
C GLU A 30 1.93 12.43 4.92
N ALA A 31 1.68 13.18 6.00
CA ALA A 31 2.61 13.24 7.13
C ALA A 31 2.79 11.89 7.81
N THR A 32 1.71 11.12 7.95
CA THR A 32 1.76 9.75 8.45
C THR A 32 2.52 8.83 7.49
N HIS A 33 2.29 8.93 6.19
CA HIS A 33 3.00 8.14 5.18
C HIS A 33 4.50 8.43 5.21
N ARG A 34 4.90 9.69 5.34
CA ARG A 34 6.32 10.07 5.49
C ARG A 34 6.95 9.44 6.73
N ARG A 35 6.26 9.45 7.88
CA ARG A 35 6.76 8.81 9.10
C ARG A 35 6.96 7.31 8.92
N ILE A 36 6.00 6.63 8.32
CA ILE A 36 6.07 5.18 8.06
C ILE A 36 7.21 4.85 7.08
N ARG A 37 7.34 5.63 6.00
CA ARG A 37 8.46 5.48 5.05
C ARG A 37 9.82 5.73 5.71
N ASN A 38 9.91 6.70 6.61
CA ASN A 38 11.15 6.97 7.36
C ASN A 38 11.54 5.84 8.31
N LEU A 39 10.60 4.97 8.70
CA LEU A 39 10.89 3.75 9.46
C LEU A 39 11.33 2.58 8.57
N GLY A 40 11.43 2.78 7.25
CA GLY A 40 11.85 1.76 6.29
C GLY A 40 10.70 0.94 5.70
N HIS A 41 9.45 1.28 5.97
CA HIS A 41 8.29 0.56 5.44
C HIS A 41 7.79 1.14 4.11
N GLU A 42 7.25 0.26 3.27
CA GLU A 42 6.59 0.65 2.02
C GLU A 42 5.19 1.21 2.31
N VAL A 43 4.81 2.28 1.61
CA VAL A 43 3.47 2.87 1.66
C VAL A 43 2.98 3.17 0.25
N LEU A 44 1.87 2.55 -0.14
CA LEU A 44 1.20 2.74 -1.42
C LEU A 44 -0.10 3.52 -1.26
N VAL A 45 -0.48 4.25 -2.31
CA VAL A 45 -1.79 4.89 -2.44
C VAL A 45 -2.43 4.34 -3.70
N ILE A 46 -3.60 3.73 -3.56
CA ILE A 46 -4.33 3.13 -4.69
C ILE A 46 -5.72 3.74 -4.74
N ASP A 47 -6.13 4.23 -5.90
CA ASP A 47 -7.40 4.94 -6.08
C ASP A 47 -8.35 4.27 -7.09
N SER A 48 -8.01 3.07 -7.55
CA SER A 48 -8.81 2.29 -8.49
C SER A 48 -8.80 0.81 -8.15
N LYS A 49 -9.82 0.08 -8.63
CA LYS A 49 -9.87 -1.37 -8.48
C LYS A 49 -8.76 -2.03 -9.28
N GLU A 50 -8.52 -1.55 -10.49
CA GLU A 50 -7.48 -2.04 -11.39
C GLU A 50 -6.08 -1.89 -10.76
N GLY A 51 -5.85 -0.82 -9.99
CA GLY A 51 -4.61 -0.64 -9.23
C GLY A 51 -4.46 -1.65 -8.09
N VAL A 52 -5.56 -2.07 -7.46
CA VAL A 52 -5.53 -3.16 -6.46
C VAL A 52 -5.24 -4.49 -7.15
N ASP A 53 -5.89 -4.77 -8.27
CA ASP A 53 -5.68 -6.00 -9.04
C ASP A 53 -4.22 -6.09 -9.52
N GLN A 54 -3.64 -4.98 -10.00
CA GLN A 54 -2.23 -4.90 -10.36
C GLN A 54 -1.30 -5.09 -9.16
N PHE A 55 -1.59 -4.47 -8.01
CA PHE A 55 -0.83 -4.66 -6.79
C PHE A 55 -0.78 -6.14 -6.36
N ILE A 56 -1.92 -6.84 -6.40
CA ILE A 56 -1.99 -8.26 -6.08
C ILE A 56 -1.15 -9.06 -7.06
N LYS A 57 -1.31 -8.82 -8.36
CA LYS A 57 -0.54 -9.51 -9.41
C LYS A 57 0.98 -9.31 -9.27
N GLU A 58 1.43 -8.11 -8.89
CA GLU A 58 2.86 -7.81 -8.77
C GLU A 58 3.47 -8.29 -7.46
N ARG A 59 2.69 -8.38 -6.38
CA ARG A 59 3.22 -8.57 -5.02
C ARG A 59 2.81 -9.86 -4.35
N CYS A 60 1.74 -10.50 -4.83
CA CYS A 60 1.18 -11.71 -4.23
C CYS A 60 1.34 -12.95 -5.14
N ASP A 61 1.49 -12.76 -6.46
CA ASP A 61 1.71 -13.86 -7.39
C ASP A 61 3.22 -14.18 -7.50
N GLU A 62 3.78 -14.77 -6.45
CA GLU A 62 4.99 -15.61 -6.56
C GLU A 62 4.55 -17.06 -6.38
N HIS A 63 4.99 -17.90 -7.33
CA HIS A 63 4.56 -19.28 -7.54
C HIS A 63 4.56 -20.14 -6.27
N ASP A 64 3.45 -20.86 -6.07
CA ASP A 64 3.42 -22.17 -5.42
C ASP A 64 4.40 -23.11 -6.15
N ASP A 65 5.63 -23.21 -5.67
CA ASP A 65 6.50 -24.38 -5.87
C ASP A 65 6.40 -25.32 -4.65
#